data_AF-A0A6I3GIC2-F1
#
_entry.id   AF-A0A6I3GIC2-F1
#
_cell.length_a   1.000
_cell.length_b   1.000
_cell.length_c   1.000
_cell.angle_alpha   90.00
_cell.angle_beta   90.00
_cell.angle_gamma   90.00
#
_symmetry.space_group_name_H-M   'P 1'
#
loop_
_entity.id
_entity.type
_entity.pdbx_description
1 polymer ?
#
loop_
_entity_poly.entity_id
_entity_poly.type
_entity_poly.pdbx_seq_one_letter_code
_entity_poly.pdbx_strand_id
1 'polypeptide(L)' 'MNQEQLAHVLRAAAKIAGDPRILVIGSQAVLGTFDDQDLPLEATRSVEADIVFLDDPDASKADE' A
#
# COMPACT_ATOMS: atom_id res chain seq x y z
N MET A 1 -10.99 -1.85 -0.47
CA MET A 1 -10.01 -2.57 0.38
C MET A 1 -10.10 -2.01 1.79
N ASN A 2 -9.92 -2.83 2.82
CA ASN A 2 -9.91 -2.39 4.23
C ASN A 2 -8.47 -2.32 4.79
N GLN A 3 -8.30 -1.80 6.00
CA GLN A 3 -6.96 -1.57 6.56
C GLN A 3 -6.16 -2.87 6.77
N GLU A 4 -6.82 -3.95 7.20
CA GLU A 4 -6.18 -5.26 7.37
C GLU A 4 -5.68 -5.84 6.05
N GLN A 5 -6.46 -5.69 4.97
CA GLN A 5 -6.11 -6.11 3.63
C GLN A 5 -4.92 -5.32 3.11
N LEU A 6 -4.91 -4.00 3.27
CA LEU A 6 -3.75 -3.17 2.90
C LEU A 6 -2.51 -3.63 3.67
N ALA A 7 -2.62 -3.83 4.98
CA ALA A 7 -1.50 -4.30 5.79
C ALA A 7 -0.98 -5.69 5.34
N HIS A 8 -1.88 -6.58 4.88
CA HIS A 8 -1.49 -7.86 4.29
C HIS A 8 -0.71 -7.66 2.99
N VAL A 9 -1.18 -6.79 2.09
CA VAL A 9 -0.49 -6.46 0.83
C VAL A 9 0.91 -5.90 1.12
N LEU A 10 1.05 -4.94 2.04
CA LEU A 10 2.35 -4.35 2.37
C LEU A 10 3.33 -5.38 2.94
N ARG A 11 2.87 -6.27 3.83
CA ARG A 11 3.72 -7.36 4.36
C ARG A 11 4.14 -8.35 3.26
N ALA A 12 3.23 -8.69 2.36
CA ALA A 12 3.52 -9.60 1.26
C ALA A 12 4.53 -8.98 0.28
N ALA A 13 4.28 -7.73 -0.14
CA ALA A 13 5.16 -6.98 -1.03
C ALA A 13 6.57 -6.84 -0.45
N ALA A 14 6.68 -6.41 0.82
CA ALA A 14 7.97 -6.30 1.49
C ALA A 14 8.73 -7.63 1.55
N LYS A 15 8.02 -8.74 1.79
CA LYS A 15 8.62 -10.08 1.82
C LYS A 15 9.09 -10.54 0.44
N ILE A 16 8.31 -10.27 -0.61
CA ILE A 16 8.63 -10.66 -1.99
C ILE A 16 9.83 -9.86 -2.49
N ALA A 17 9.80 -8.54 -2.33
CA ALA A 17 10.84 -7.63 -2.78
C ALA A 17 12.09 -7.63 -1.89
N GLY A 18 12.03 -8.25 -0.70
CA GLY A 18 13.11 -8.21 0.29
C GLY A 18 13.37 -6.82 0.85
N ASP A 19 12.40 -5.91 0.75
CA ASP A 19 12.53 -4.49 1.07
C ASP A 19 11.35 -4.01 1.92
N PRO A 20 11.56 -3.71 3.22
CA PRO A 20 10.50 -3.26 4.10
C PRO A 20 10.19 -1.77 3.99
N ARG A 21 11.00 -0.97 3.28
CA ARG A 21 10.82 0.49 3.22
C ARG A 21 9.87 0.84 2.08
N ILE A 22 8.58 0.86 2.39
CA ILE A 22 7.52 1.13 1.41
C ILE A 22 6.91 2.52 1.65
N LEU A 23 6.69 3.26 0.55
CA LEU A 23 5.80 4.41 0.49
C LEU A 23 4.49 4.00 -0.19
N VAL A 24 3.37 4.19 0.49
CA VAL A 24 2.04 4.03 -0.12
C VAL A 24 1.61 5.34 -0.74
N ILE A 25 1.20 5.29 -2.01
CA ILE A 25 0.67 6.44 -2.74
C ILE A 25 -0.76 6.17 -3.20
N GLY A 26 -1.39 7.18 -3.82
CA GLY A 26 -2.73 7.02 -4.36
C GLY A 26 -3.80 6.86 -3.29
N SER A 27 -4.92 6.25 -3.68
CA SER A 27 -6.15 6.20 -2.88
C SER A 27 -5.96 5.51 -1.52
N GLN A 28 -5.08 4.52 -1.43
CA GLN A 28 -4.92 3.70 -0.22
C GLN A 28 -4.04 4.33 0.86
N ALA A 29 -3.37 5.44 0.55
CA ALA A 29 -2.63 6.21 1.56
C ALA A 29 -3.56 6.72 2.68
N VAL A 30 -4.86 6.90 2.39
CA VAL A 30 -5.85 7.33 3.39
C VAL A 30 -5.99 6.34 4.55
N LEU A 31 -5.86 5.04 4.29
CA LEU A 31 -5.95 3.97 5.29
C LEU A 31 -4.73 3.90 6.22
N GLY A 32 -3.63 4.55 5.84
CA GLY A 32 -2.48 4.77 6.72
C GLY A 32 -2.62 6.00 7.63
N THR A 33 -3.65 6.83 7.41
CA THR A 33 -3.89 8.07 8.16
C THR A 33 -5.11 7.98 9.06
N PHE A 34 -6.17 7.31 8.60
CA PHE A 34 -7.45 7.18 9.29
C PHE A 34 -7.84 5.72 9.42
N ASP A 35 -8.57 5.39 10.49
CA ASP A 35 -9.21 4.09 10.62
C ASP A 35 -10.33 3.97 9.58
N ASP A 36 -10.47 2.78 9.00
CA ASP A 36 -11.41 2.56 7.89
C ASP A 36 -12.89 2.72 8.30
N GLN A 37 -13.20 2.57 9.60
CA GLN A 37 -14.52 2.81 10.16
C GLN A 37 -14.92 4.29 10.19
N ASP A 38 -13.93 5.19 10.17
CA ASP A 38 -14.14 6.65 10.17
C ASP A 38 -14.23 7.23 8.75
N LEU A 39 -13.99 6.41 7.74
CA LEU A 39 -14.00 6.83 6.34
C LEU A 39 -15.34 6.57 5.67
N PRO A 40 -15.80 7.47 4.78
CA PRO A 40 -16.96 7.19 3.96
C PRO A 40 -16.67 6.00 3.04
N LEU A 41 -17.71 5.23 2.70
CA LEU A 41 -17.56 4.03 1.86
C LEU A 41 -16.85 4.35 0.54
N GLU A 42 -17.10 5.53 -0.03
CA GLU A 42 -16.45 6.06 -1.22
C GLU A 42 -14.92 6.06 -1.14
N ALA A 43 -14.37 6.36 0.05
CA ALA A 43 -12.93 6.45 0.26
C ALA A 43 -12.23 5.09 0.38
N THR A 44 -12.99 4.00 0.56
CA THR A 44 -12.47 2.63 0.70
C THR A 44 -12.85 1.71 -0.47
N ARG A 45 -13.53 2.25 -1.50
CA ARG A 45 -13.95 1.48 -2.69
C ARG A 45 -12.82 0.91 -3.51
N SER A 46 -11.66 1.59 -3.54
CA SER A 46 -10.54 1.12 -4.36
C SER A 46 -10.05 -0.25 -3.87
N VAL A 47 -9.72 -1.11 -4.82
CA VAL A 47 -9.24 -2.48 -4.60
C VAL A 47 -7.73 -2.62 -4.84
N GLU A 48 -7.11 -1.56 -5.35
CA GLU A 48 -5.70 -1.52 -5.75
C GLU A 48 -4.88 -0.73 -4.74
N ALA A 49 -3.63 -1.15 -4.51
CA ALA A 49 -2.65 -0.45 -3.69
C ALA A 49 -1.46 -0.04 -4.57
N ASP A 50 -1.19 1.26 -4.63
CA ASP A 50 -0.01 1.79 -5.29
C ASP A 50 1.12 1.95 -4.28
N ILE A 51 2.25 1.29 -4.52
CA ILE A 51 3.40 1.29 -3.60
C ILE A 51 4.71 1.56 -4.34
N VAL A 52 5.64 2.19 -3.64
CA VAL A 52 7.02 2.41 -4.10
C VAL A 52 7.98 1.91 -3.02
N PHE A 53 9.02 1.20 -3.44
CA PHE A 53 10.11 0.79 -2.56
C PHE A 53 11.15 1.91 -2.49
N LEU A 54 11.46 2.37 -1.27
CA LEU A 54 12.37 3.50 -1.07
C LEU A 54 13.84 3.13 -1.29
N ASP A 55 14.18 1.84 -1.20
CA ASP A 55 15.51 1.32 -1.55
C ASP A 55 15.52 0.74 -2.98
N ASP A 56 14.78 1.38 -3.90
CA ASP A 56 14.64 1.01 -5.31
C ASP A 56 14.62 2.26 -6.23
N PRO A 57 15.76 2.96 -6.37
CA PRO A 57 15.80 4.28 -7.01
C PRO A 57 15.51 4.25 -8.52
N ASP A 58 15.66 3.10 -9.16
CA ASP A 58 15.35 2.88 -10.57
C ASP A 58 13.97 2.21 -10.77
N ALA A 59 13.22 1.98 -9.69
CA ALA A 59 11.93 1.30 -9.67
C ALA A 59 11.94 -0.11 -10.30
N SER A 60 13.10 -0.77 -10.34
CA SER A 60 13.24 -2.08 -10.98
C SER A 60 12.35 -3.16 -10.37
N LYS A 61 12.01 -3.06 -9.08
CA LYS A 61 11.11 -3.99 -8.38
C LYS A 61 9.65 -3.84 -8.80
N ALA A 62 9.29 -2.77 -9.49
CA ALA A 62 7.94 -2.55 -10.01
C ALA A 62 7.75 -3.12 -11.44
N ASP A 63 8.85 -3.49 -12.11
CA ASP A 63 8.87 -4.03 -13.48
C ASP A 63 8.94 -5.57 -13.53
N GLU A 64 9.09 -6.25 -12.37
CA GLU A 64 9.11 -7.72 -12.24
C GLU A 64 7.72 -8.33 -12.06
#